data_AF-A0A8C0S1Z8-F1
#
_entry.id   AF-A0A8C0S1Z8-F1
#
_cell.length_a   1.000
_cell.length_b   1.000
_cell.length_c   1.000
_cell.angle_alpha   90.00
_cell.angle_beta   90.00
_cell.angle_gamma   90.00
#
_symmetry.space_group_name_H-M   'P 1'
#
loop_
_entity.id
_entity.type
_entity.pdbx_description
1 polymer ?
#
loop_
_entity_poly.entity_id
_entity_poly.type
_entity_poly.pdbx_seq_one_letter_code
_entity_poly.pdbx_strand_id
1 'polypeptide(L)'
;MCFFVGSFVLVCLCICPSVQLSLCVCTGGMGVWVPQHIPEQGESQLGPSQASPAPGPCALLKDGCEAQALGQHVSPETPMASLSSRFWVRSRPRSLHSLSSQCPLPHSICPFPTDSQEPVSFRVIRTSSLYNRSWTQNQGSVWLDDVQIHAWDNKNRTFVFRWPWAQGDLSNEERMEADQLFYSNYIFYNLVYHDHVSQWQLEYPFQVQMAEGCGLYFGKPSVGFMQIAYQGSDLVSFQNKSWWPSPKGGRRAQQVCKLLNQYHVVNLRIHSHINDFCPHYLLGLLDAGKADLQRQVRPEAWLSAGSSPGPGHLRLVCHVSGFYPKPVWVSWMRGEQEQQGTLYSDILPNTDGTWYLQVSLDVKSKEAAGLSCRVRHSSLGGQDMVLHWEQPHSMGLVLLVVIVPLVLLAGLAWWLWKRWKAHWRPQCTDFPSEQEPSSPASSTYLNPAQH
;
A
#
# COMPACT_ATOMS: atom_id res chain seq x y z
N MET A 1 -9.15 13.24 34.57
CA MET A 1 -9.19 13.27 36.06
C MET A 1 -7.78 12.98 36.55
N CYS A 2 -7.26 13.77 37.50
CA CYS A 2 -5.93 13.57 38.09
C CYS A 2 -6.07 13.06 39.52
N PHE A 3 -5.33 12.02 39.90
CA PHE A 3 -5.17 11.59 41.29
C PHE A 3 -3.71 11.79 41.71
N PHE A 4 -3.50 12.30 42.91
CA PHE A 4 -2.17 12.50 43.51
C PHE A 4 -1.71 11.22 44.21
N VAL A 5 -0.49 10.75 43.92
CA VAL A 5 0.27 9.84 44.78
C VAL A 5 1.67 10.41 44.95
N GLY A 6 1.90 11.17 46.02
CA GLY A 6 3.22 11.60 46.45
C GLY A 6 4.02 12.48 45.47
N SER A 7 5.31 12.61 45.78
CA SER A 7 6.29 13.38 45.00
C SER A 7 6.92 12.46 43.95
N PHE A 8 6.59 12.71 42.68
CA PHE A 8 7.15 12.19 41.41
C PHE A 8 6.28 11.21 40.60
N VAL A 9 6.12 11.63 39.33
CA VAL A 9 5.55 11.02 38.10
C VAL A 9 4.04 11.21 37.84
N LEU A 10 3.76 11.96 36.76
CA LEU A 10 2.45 12.29 36.21
C LEU A 10 2.12 11.34 35.05
N VAL A 11 1.08 10.52 35.17
CA VAL A 11 0.46 9.81 34.02
C VAL A 11 -0.82 10.57 33.66
N CYS A 12 -0.82 11.24 32.51
CA CYS A 12 -2.01 11.87 31.96
C CYS A 12 -2.74 10.88 31.04
N LEU A 13 -3.97 10.50 31.39
CA LEU A 13 -4.92 9.90 30.46
C LEU A 13 -5.73 11.00 29.77
N CYS A 14 -5.45 11.24 28.49
CA CYS A 14 -6.31 12.03 27.62
C CYS A 14 -7.37 11.11 26.99
N ILE A 15 -8.65 11.37 27.25
CA ILE A 15 -9.76 10.71 26.56
C ILE A 15 -10.17 11.63 25.41
N CYS A 16 -9.76 11.29 24.18
CA CYS A 16 -10.33 11.86 22.96
C CYS A 16 -11.53 11.02 22.53
N PRO A 17 -12.70 11.60 22.19
CA PRO A 17 -13.89 10.84 21.76
C PRO A 17 -13.77 10.15 20.39
N SER A 18 -12.60 10.14 19.77
CA SER A 18 -12.41 9.63 18.41
C SER A 18 -10.97 9.16 18.19
N VAL A 19 -10.82 7.84 18.09
CA VAL A 19 -9.72 7.07 17.46
C VAL A 19 -8.37 7.02 18.20
N GLN A 20 -7.97 5.78 18.56
CA GLN A 20 -6.66 5.25 19.03
C GLN A 20 -6.09 5.71 20.39
N LEU A 21 -5.82 4.73 21.28
CA LEU A 21 -4.92 4.88 22.42
C LEU A 21 -3.47 4.81 21.93
N SER A 22 -2.69 5.87 22.17
CA SER A 22 -1.24 5.86 22.06
C SER A 22 -0.62 6.13 23.44
N LEU A 23 0.29 5.26 23.90
CA LEU A 23 1.10 5.50 25.09
C LEU A 23 2.27 6.43 24.73
N CYS A 24 2.30 7.64 25.30
CA CYS A 24 3.48 8.51 25.26
C CYS A 24 4.18 8.49 26.62
N VAL A 25 5.44 8.07 26.66
CA VAL A 25 6.30 8.15 27.86
C VAL A 25 7.24 9.34 27.68
N CYS A 26 7.09 10.37 28.51
CA CYS A 26 8.04 11.50 28.57
C CYS A 26 9.11 11.20 29.63
N THR A 27 10.35 10.96 29.22
CA THR A 27 11.51 10.96 30.12
C THR A 27 12.17 12.33 30.09
N GLY A 28 12.06 13.09 31.20
CA GLY A 28 12.80 14.34 31.40
C GLY A 28 14.21 14.06 31.93
N GLY A 29 15.24 14.45 31.18
CA GLY A 29 16.64 14.42 31.61
C GLY A 29 17.24 15.83 31.59
N MET A 30 17.77 16.25 32.74
CA MET A 30 18.46 17.52 32.99
C MET A 30 19.79 17.61 32.22
N GLY A 31 20.15 18.81 31.76
CA GLY A 31 21.36 19.06 30.98
C GLY A 31 22.67 19.19 31.79
N VAL A 32 23.80 19.08 31.08
CA VAL A 32 25.14 19.45 31.55
C VAL A 32 25.83 20.28 30.43
N TRP A 33 26.37 21.44 30.79
CA TRP A 33 27.22 22.33 29.99
C TRP A 33 28.71 22.00 30.17
N VAL A 34 29.59 22.39 29.22
CA VAL A 34 31.04 22.77 29.30
C VAL A 34 31.68 22.72 27.86
N PRO A 35 32.73 23.50 27.47
CA PRO A 35 32.65 24.83 26.83
C PRO A 35 33.37 24.92 25.44
N GLN A 36 33.46 26.15 24.91
CA GLN A 36 34.02 26.59 23.61
C GLN A 36 35.43 26.09 23.21
N HIS A 37 35.63 25.92 21.89
CA HIS A 37 36.82 26.39 21.15
C HIS A 37 36.50 26.60 19.65
N ILE A 38 36.80 27.79 19.13
CA ILE A 38 37.02 28.15 17.69
C ILE A 38 38.49 28.62 17.61
N PRO A 39 39.25 28.37 16.51
CA PRO A 39 39.47 29.35 15.42
C PRO A 39 39.26 28.75 14.01
N GLU A 40 38.62 29.46 13.06
CA GLU A 40 39.19 30.30 11.95
C GLU A 40 39.87 29.48 10.82
N GLN A 41 39.78 29.78 9.52
CA GLN A 41 39.39 30.96 8.74
C GLN A 41 39.25 30.55 7.25
N GLY A 42 38.55 31.36 6.44
CA GLY A 42 38.52 31.24 4.98
C GLY A 42 37.38 32.00 4.28
N GLU A 43 37.43 33.33 4.35
CA GLU A 43 36.50 34.29 3.73
C GLU A 43 36.58 34.38 2.19
N SER A 44 35.45 34.74 1.55
CA SER A 44 35.32 35.92 0.66
C SER A 44 33.82 36.14 0.34
N GLN A 45 33.14 37.07 1.03
CA GLN A 45 32.80 38.48 0.64
C GLN A 45 31.57 38.61 -0.30
N LEU A 46 30.40 38.98 0.26
CA LEU A 46 29.69 40.30 0.24
C LEU A 46 28.89 40.56 -1.06
N GLY A 47 27.61 40.95 -1.15
CA GLY A 47 26.49 41.49 -0.33
C GLY A 47 25.55 42.27 -1.30
N PRO A 48 24.48 43.02 -0.93
CA PRO A 48 23.66 43.00 0.30
C PRO A 48 22.11 43.15 0.10
N SER A 49 21.35 42.80 1.17
CA SER A 49 20.07 43.40 1.71
C SER A 49 18.78 43.41 0.84
N GLN A 50 17.54 43.24 1.33
CA GLN A 50 16.82 43.67 2.54
C GLN A 50 15.63 42.70 2.82
N ALA A 51 15.46 42.21 4.06
CA ALA A 51 14.47 42.62 5.07
C ALA A 51 12.99 42.19 4.83
N SER A 52 12.52 41.23 5.65
CA SER A 52 11.10 40.97 5.95
C SER A 52 10.69 41.71 7.23
N PRO A 53 9.38 41.96 7.45
CA PRO A 53 8.83 42.10 8.80
C PRO A 53 7.78 41.02 9.15
N ALA A 54 7.72 40.74 10.45
CA ALA A 54 6.86 39.77 11.15
C ALA A 54 5.38 40.23 11.30
N PRO A 55 4.45 39.38 11.79
CA PRO A 55 3.01 39.59 11.72
C PRO A 55 2.40 40.23 12.99
N GLY A 56 1.23 40.87 12.82
CA GLY A 56 0.36 41.42 13.88
C GLY A 56 -1.11 40.97 13.72
N PRO A 57 -1.99 41.22 14.72
CA PRO A 57 -2.87 40.20 15.30
C PRO A 57 -4.37 40.23 14.87
N CYS A 58 -5.08 39.19 15.33
CA CYS A 58 -6.50 38.85 15.11
C CYS A 58 -7.54 39.93 15.46
N ALA A 59 -8.63 39.95 14.69
CA ALA A 59 -9.93 40.46 15.12
C ALA A 59 -11.09 39.61 14.54
N LEU A 60 -12.07 39.33 15.41
CA LEU A 60 -13.36 38.66 15.16
C LEU A 60 -14.43 39.65 14.68
N LEU A 61 -15.30 39.25 13.74
CA LEU A 61 -16.70 39.67 13.69
C LEU A 61 -17.55 38.76 12.80
N LYS A 62 -18.85 38.73 13.12
CA LYS A 62 -19.86 37.69 12.88
C LYS A 62 -20.74 37.90 11.63
N ASP A 63 -21.46 36.81 11.30
CA ASP A 63 -22.80 36.67 10.70
C ASP A 63 -22.99 36.60 9.16
N GLY A 64 -23.72 35.55 8.71
CA GLY A 64 -24.69 35.61 7.59
C GLY A 64 -24.49 34.66 6.38
N CYS A 65 -25.48 33.79 6.12
CA CYS A 65 -25.70 32.98 4.90
C CYS A 65 -25.74 33.83 3.60
N GLU A 66 -25.49 33.39 2.35
CA GLU A 66 -26.11 32.29 1.58
C GLU A 66 -25.42 32.17 0.17
N ALA A 67 -25.47 30.96 -0.43
CA ALA A 67 -25.45 30.56 -1.86
C ALA A 67 -24.34 30.94 -2.90
N GLN A 68 -23.77 29.85 -3.48
CA GLN A 68 -23.39 29.57 -4.89
C GLN A 68 -22.53 30.57 -5.72
N ALA A 69 -21.32 30.15 -6.12
CA ALA A 69 -20.99 29.69 -7.49
C ALA A 69 -19.47 29.70 -7.79
N LEU A 70 -19.03 28.65 -8.50
CA LEU A 70 -17.87 28.53 -9.41
C LEU A 70 -16.52 29.20 -9.06
N GLY A 71 -15.50 28.35 -8.91
CA GLY A 71 -14.10 28.73 -9.10
C GLY A 71 -13.10 27.85 -8.37
N GLN A 72 -12.90 26.60 -8.81
CA GLN A 72 -11.73 25.83 -8.37
C GLN A 72 -10.49 26.30 -9.14
N HIS A 73 -9.74 27.20 -8.50
CA HIS A 73 -8.32 27.40 -8.75
C HIS A 73 -7.57 26.09 -8.51
N VAL A 74 -7.07 25.49 -9.57
CA VAL A 74 -6.10 24.38 -9.50
C VAL A 74 -4.73 25.00 -9.29
N SER A 75 -4.15 24.83 -8.10
CA SER A 75 -2.71 25.06 -7.89
C SER A 75 -1.92 23.90 -8.50
N PRO A 76 -0.80 24.17 -9.19
CA PRO A 76 -0.04 23.16 -9.89
C PRO A 76 1.08 22.66 -8.97
N GLU A 77 0.94 21.47 -8.40
CA GLU A 77 2.08 20.65 -7.95
C GLU A 77 1.56 19.28 -7.51
N THR A 78 1.27 18.44 -8.50
CA THR A 78 1.16 16.99 -8.30
C THR A 78 2.11 16.33 -9.28
N PRO A 79 3.17 15.62 -8.84
CA PRO A 79 4.01 14.87 -9.75
C PRO A 79 3.17 13.77 -10.41
N MET A 80 3.08 13.79 -11.74
CA MET A 80 2.38 12.79 -12.57
C MET A 80 3.07 11.41 -12.58
N ALA A 81 3.53 10.94 -11.43
CA ALA A 81 3.86 9.52 -11.24
C ALA A 81 2.59 8.67 -11.07
N SER A 82 1.43 9.30 -10.77
CA SER A 82 0.16 8.59 -10.48
C SER A 82 -0.79 8.44 -11.69
N LEU A 83 -0.42 8.93 -12.87
CA LEU A 83 -1.26 8.86 -14.07
C LEU A 83 -0.91 7.70 -15.01
N SER A 84 0.20 6.98 -14.80
CA SER A 84 0.52 5.78 -15.58
C SER A 84 -0.38 4.59 -15.26
N SER A 85 -1.06 4.59 -14.09
CA SER A 85 -1.93 3.48 -13.66
C SER A 85 -3.31 3.46 -14.33
N ARG A 86 -3.73 4.54 -15.01
CA ARG A 86 -5.07 4.67 -15.60
C ARG A 86 -5.14 4.44 -17.12
N PHE A 87 -4.02 4.17 -17.78
CA PHE A 87 -3.95 3.95 -19.22
C PHE A 87 -3.23 2.64 -19.54
N TRP A 88 -3.80 1.52 -19.06
CA TRP A 88 -3.42 0.20 -19.56
C TRP A 88 -4.18 -0.06 -20.85
N VAL A 89 -3.45 -0.26 -21.95
CA VAL A 89 -4.03 -0.92 -23.12
C VAL A 89 -4.58 -2.26 -22.65
N ARG A 90 -5.90 -2.45 -22.79
CA ARG A 90 -6.57 -3.71 -22.50
C ARG A 90 -6.24 -4.71 -23.62
N SER A 91 -4.97 -5.12 -23.73
CA SER A 91 -4.48 -6.05 -24.75
C SER A 91 -4.41 -7.48 -24.22
N ARG A 92 -5.55 -8.04 -23.79
CA ARG A 92 -5.75 -9.48 -24.03
C ARG A 92 -6.10 -9.61 -25.52
N PRO A 93 -5.39 -10.41 -26.32
CA PRO A 93 -5.92 -10.76 -27.63
C PRO A 93 -7.30 -11.36 -27.42
N ARG A 94 -8.32 -10.86 -28.14
CA ARG A 94 -9.59 -11.60 -28.27
C ARG A 94 -9.24 -12.90 -28.96
N SER A 95 -8.95 -13.94 -28.19
CA SER A 95 -9.07 -15.28 -28.72
C SER A 95 -10.55 -15.46 -29.06
N LEU A 96 -10.84 -15.85 -30.30
CA LEU A 96 -12.19 -16.15 -30.79
C LEU A 96 -12.82 -17.38 -30.11
N HIS A 97 -12.23 -17.89 -29.02
CA HIS A 97 -12.79 -18.96 -28.19
C HIS A 97 -12.65 -18.77 -26.66
N SER A 98 -12.25 -17.59 -26.14
CA SER A 98 -12.29 -17.31 -24.70
C SER A 98 -13.53 -16.51 -24.31
N LEU A 99 -14.70 -17.12 -24.46
CA LEU A 99 -15.92 -16.73 -23.75
C LEU A 99 -15.96 -17.45 -22.39
N SER A 100 -14.95 -17.27 -21.55
CA SER A 100 -14.97 -17.75 -20.16
C SER A 100 -13.87 -17.12 -19.29
N SER A 101 -13.69 -15.80 -19.33
CA SER A 101 -12.95 -15.07 -18.27
C SER A 101 -13.24 -13.57 -18.24
N GLN A 102 -14.38 -13.16 -18.82
CA GLN A 102 -14.97 -11.87 -18.47
C GLN A 102 -15.79 -12.15 -17.21
N CYS A 103 -15.63 -11.34 -16.17
CA CYS A 103 -16.71 -11.10 -15.23
C CYS A 103 -17.56 -9.98 -15.84
N PRO A 104 -18.70 -10.25 -16.49
CA PRO A 104 -19.70 -9.24 -16.69
C PRO A 104 -20.64 -9.26 -15.48
N LEU A 105 -20.87 -8.08 -14.91
CA LEU A 105 -21.94 -7.72 -13.95
C LEU A 105 -21.65 -7.92 -12.45
N PRO A 106 -22.21 -7.05 -11.56
CA PRO A 106 -21.88 -6.98 -10.13
C PRO A 106 -22.51 -8.09 -9.28
N HIS A 107 -23.16 -9.09 -9.88
CA HIS A 107 -24.02 -10.06 -9.19
C HIS A 107 -23.85 -11.50 -9.71
N SER A 108 -22.64 -11.89 -10.12
CA SER A 108 -22.39 -13.25 -10.56
C SER A 108 -21.19 -13.83 -9.81
N ILE A 109 -21.49 -14.92 -9.09
CA ILE A 109 -20.58 -15.82 -8.39
C ILE A 109 -19.36 -16.05 -9.28
N CYS A 110 -18.15 -15.72 -8.81
CA CYS A 110 -16.93 -16.20 -9.46
C CYS A 110 -16.82 -17.70 -9.16
N PRO A 111 -17.10 -18.60 -10.13
CA PRO A 111 -16.72 -19.99 -9.92
C PRO A 111 -15.21 -20.02 -9.70
N PHE A 112 -14.75 -20.96 -8.87
CA PHE A 112 -13.35 -21.34 -8.88
C PHE A 112 -12.89 -21.51 -10.32
N PRO A 113 -11.70 -21.01 -10.72
CA PRO A 113 -11.16 -21.37 -12.01
C PRO A 113 -11.04 -22.88 -12.06
N THR A 114 -11.95 -23.51 -12.80
CA THR A 114 -11.78 -24.87 -13.31
C THR A 114 -10.51 -24.86 -14.15
N ASP A 115 -9.81 -25.98 -14.11
CA ASP A 115 -8.46 -26.26 -14.61
C ASP A 115 -8.28 -26.05 -16.14
N SER A 116 -8.70 -24.90 -16.67
CA SER A 116 -8.27 -24.40 -17.96
C SER A 116 -6.90 -23.78 -17.72
N GLN A 117 -5.84 -24.51 -18.06
CA GLN A 117 -4.48 -23.95 -18.09
C GLN A 117 -4.50 -22.66 -18.91
N GLU A 118 -4.45 -21.52 -18.22
CA GLU A 118 -4.27 -20.24 -18.89
C GLU A 118 -2.93 -20.27 -19.63
N PRO A 119 -2.87 -19.77 -20.87
CA PRO A 119 -1.64 -19.75 -21.62
C PRO A 119 -0.62 -18.85 -20.92
N VAL A 120 0.60 -19.34 -20.75
CA VAL A 120 1.70 -18.53 -20.23
C VAL A 120 2.09 -17.50 -21.28
N SER A 121 2.14 -16.23 -20.89
CA SER A 121 2.45 -15.10 -21.75
C SER A 121 3.70 -14.35 -21.29
N PHE A 122 4.65 -14.18 -22.20
CA PHE A 122 5.78 -13.28 -22.03
C PHE A 122 5.46 -11.95 -22.71
N ARG A 123 5.70 -10.83 -22.02
CA ARG A 123 5.40 -9.49 -22.54
C ARG A 123 6.48 -8.49 -22.19
N VAL A 124 6.91 -7.72 -23.18
CA VAL A 124 7.73 -6.54 -23.02
C VAL A 124 6.86 -5.33 -23.29
N ILE A 125 6.74 -4.45 -22.28
CA ILE A 125 5.96 -3.22 -22.36
C ILE A 125 6.91 -2.04 -22.31
N ARG A 126 6.80 -1.21 -23.34
CA ARG A 126 7.54 0.02 -23.52
C ARG A 126 6.58 1.20 -23.52
N THR A 127 6.95 2.27 -22.84
CA THR A 127 6.21 3.53 -22.84
C THR A 127 7.17 4.66 -23.12
N SER A 128 6.90 5.42 -24.18
CA SER A 128 7.60 6.66 -24.51
C SER A 128 6.66 7.83 -24.24
N SER A 129 7.06 8.72 -23.34
CA SER A 129 6.39 10.00 -23.08
C SER A 129 7.21 11.10 -23.74
N LEU A 130 6.67 11.67 -24.82
CA LEU A 130 7.33 12.72 -25.58
C LEU A 130 6.71 14.06 -25.15
N TYR A 131 7.50 14.91 -24.50
CA TYR A 131 7.00 16.15 -23.90
C TYR A 131 7.18 17.36 -24.80
N ASN A 132 8.27 17.37 -25.56
CA ASN A 132 8.57 18.37 -26.58
C ASN A 132 9.60 17.78 -27.56
N ARG A 133 10.14 18.61 -28.46
CA ARG A 133 11.11 18.16 -29.47
C ARG A 133 12.45 17.68 -28.91
N SER A 134 12.84 18.08 -27.70
CA SER A 134 14.14 17.76 -27.11
C SER A 134 14.05 16.83 -25.89
N TRP A 135 12.86 16.62 -25.35
CA TRP A 135 12.67 15.87 -24.11
C TRP A 135 11.68 14.71 -24.28
N THR A 136 12.22 13.51 -24.13
CA THR A 136 11.49 12.23 -24.16
C THR A 136 11.90 11.40 -22.94
N GLN A 137 10.91 10.83 -22.27
CA GLN A 137 11.11 9.89 -21.18
C GLN A 137 10.64 8.50 -21.62
N ASN A 138 11.53 7.51 -21.51
CA ASN A 138 11.21 6.12 -21.81
C ASN A 138 11.05 5.32 -20.52
N GLN A 139 10.16 4.35 -20.54
CA GLN A 139 10.00 3.36 -19.47
C GLN A 139 9.83 1.99 -20.12
N GLY A 140 10.42 0.96 -19.51
CA GLY A 140 10.42 -0.40 -20.02
C GLY A 140 10.24 -1.40 -18.89
N SER A 141 9.44 -2.43 -19.14
CA SER A 141 9.20 -3.51 -18.19
C SER A 141 8.97 -4.82 -18.93
N VAL A 142 9.38 -5.93 -18.33
CA VAL A 142 9.19 -7.26 -18.87
C VAL A 142 8.42 -8.10 -17.86
N TRP A 143 7.42 -8.80 -18.35
CA TRP A 143 6.44 -9.53 -17.57
C TRP A 143 6.35 -10.97 -18.06
N LEU A 144 6.32 -11.89 -17.10
CA LEU A 144 5.90 -13.27 -17.29
C LEU A 144 4.55 -13.42 -16.61
N ASP A 145 3.50 -13.48 -17.42
CA ASP A 145 2.11 -13.30 -17.00
C ASP A 145 1.92 -12.07 -16.14
N ASP A 146 1.60 -12.27 -14.87
CA ASP A 146 1.35 -11.21 -13.89
C ASP A 146 2.61 -10.86 -13.05
N VAL A 147 3.75 -11.51 -13.31
CA VAL A 147 5.00 -11.31 -12.57
C VAL A 147 5.96 -10.44 -13.38
N GLN A 148 6.32 -9.28 -12.84
CA GLN A 148 7.39 -8.47 -13.42
C GLN A 148 8.74 -9.14 -13.18
N ILE A 149 9.45 -9.48 -14.25
CA ILE A 149 10.75 -10.15 -14.18
C ILE A 149 11.92 -9.21 -14.49
N HIS A 150 11.69 -8.15 -15.27
CA HIS A 150 12.70 -7.12 -15.53
C HIS A 150 12.12 -5.70 -15.42
N ALA A 151 12.99 -4.77 -15.03
CA ALA A 151 12.78 -3.33 -15.18
C ALA A 151 13.90 -2.74 -16.04
N TRP A 152 13.56 -1.76 -16.88
CA TRP A 152 14.57 -1.08 -17.70
C TRP A 152 15.21 0.09 -16.94
N ASP A 153 16.53 0.12 -16.89
CA ASP A 153 17.29 1.27 -16.38
C ASP A 153 17.76 2.16 -17.54
N ASN A 154 17.16 3.35 -17.67
CA ASN A 154 17.54 4.31 -18.70
C ASN A 154 18.98 4.83 -18.58
N LYS A 155 19.54 4.89 -17.36
CA LYS A 155 20.89 5.43 -17.14
C LYS A 155 21.93 4.43 -17.61
N ASN A 156 21.78 3.18 -17.17
CA ASN A 156 22.71 2.11 -17.49
C ASN A 156 22.44 1.48 -18.86
N ARG A 157 21.23 1.67 -19.41
CA ARG A 157 20.76 1.12 -20.69
C ARG A 157 20.77 -0.42 -20.68
N THR A 158 20.35 -0.98 -19.57
CA THR A 158 20.33 -2.42 -19.32
C THR A 158 19.07 -2.83 -18.58
N PHE A 159 18.63 -4.06 -18.76
CA PHE A 159 17.61 -4.65 -17.92
C PHE A 159 18.15 -4.96 -16.51
N VAL A 160 17.38 -4.55 -15.50
CA VAL A 160 17.56 -4.91 -14.10
C VAL A 160 16.64 -6.09 -13.80
N PHE A 161 17.26 -7.21 -13.43
CA PHE A 161 16.59 -8.47 -13.12
C PHE A 161 15.95 -8.37 -11.74
N ARG A 162 14.65 -8.67 -11.66
CA ARG A 162 13.91 -8.70 -10.38
C ARG A 162 13.99 -10.06 -9.69
N TRP A 163 14.33 -11.10 -10.45
CA TRP A 163 14.44 -12.47 -9.98
C TRP A 163 15.78 -13.09 -10.41
N PRO A 164 16.40 -13.95 -9.59
CA PRO A 164 17.66 -14.61 -9.94
C PRO A 164 17.58 -15.45 -11.22
N TRP A 165 16.43 -16.06 -11.48
CA TRP A 165 16.17 -16.91 -12.65
C TRP A 165 15.70 -16.13 -13.88
N ALA A 166 15.50 -14.81 -13.78
CA ALA A 166 14.96 -14.02 -14.89
C ALA A 166 15.93 -13.92 -16.09
N GLN A 167 17.21 -14.30 -15.92
CA GLN A 167 18.11 -14.50 -17.05
C GLN A 167 17.72 -15.70 -17.93
N GLY A 168 16.96 -16.66 -17.39
CA GLY A 168 16.62 -17.90 -18.07
C GLY A 168 17.87 -18.70 -18.44
N ASP A 169 17.92 -19.15 -19.69
CA ASP A 169 19.03 -19.87 -20.31
C ASP A 169 19.93 -18.99 -21.18
N LEU A 170 19.69 -17.68 -21.22
CA LEU A 170 20.47 -16.76 -22.06
C LEU A 170 21.93 -16.67 -21.61
N SER A 171 22.83 -16.76 -22.59
CA SER A 171 24.23 -16.38 -22.42
C SER A 171 24.38 -14.88 -22.12
N ASN A 172 25.53 -14.48 -21.58
CA ASN A 172 25.83 -13.07 -21.36
C ASN A 172 25.87 -12.27 -22.67
N GLU A 173 26.28 -12.89 -23.78
CA GLU A 173 26.31 -12.27 -25.10
C GLU A 173 24.89 -12.01 -25.61
N GLU A 174 24.01 -13.01 -25.59
CA GLU A 174 22.60 -12.85 -25.99
C GLU A 174 21.88 -11.81 -25.14
N ARG A 175 22.17 -11.77 -23.83
CA ARG A 175 21.66 -10.75 -22.93
C ARG A 175 22.12 -9.34 -23.35
N MET A 176 23.40 -9.15 -23.63
CA MET A 176 23.94 -7.86 -24.07
C MET A 176 23.34 -7.43 -25.42
N GLU A 177 23.16 -8.36 -26.34
CA GLU A 177 22.48 -8.11 -27.61
C GLU A 177 21.02 -7.69 -27.42
N ALA A 178 20.30 -8.33 -26.49
CA ALA A 178 18.93 -7.96 -26.15
C ALA A 178 18.84 -6.54 -25.55
N ASP A 179 19.73 -6.20 -24.61
CA ASP A 179 19.84 -4.84 -24.03
C ASP A 179 20.09 -3.79 -25.14
N GLN A 180 21.04 -4.06 -26.03
CA GLN A 180 21.38 -3.17 -27.13
C GLN A 180 20.23 -3.03 -28.14
N LEU A 181 19.56 -4.13 -28.49
CA LEU A 181 18.42 -4.14 -29.41
C LEU A 181 17.26 -3.32 -28.83
N PHE A 182 17.00 -3.45 -27.54
CA PHE A 182 15.95 -2.72 -26.84
C PHE A 182 16.24 -1.21 -26.82
N TYR A 183 17.47 -0.82 -26.45
CA TYR A 183 17.88 0.58 -26.46
C TYR A 183 17.85 1.20 -27.87
N SER A 184 18.38 0.49 -28.87
CA SER A 184 18.38 0.95 -30.26
C SER A 184 16.96 1.12 -30.81
N ASN A 185 16.02 0.22 -30.45
CA ASN A 185 14.62 0.33 -30.85
C ASN A 185 13.97 1.59 -30.26
N TYR A 186 14.18 1.91 -28.98
CA TYR A 186 13.63 3.13 -28.39
C TYR A 186 14.06 4.38 -29.14
N ILE A 187 15.36 4.50 -29.41
CA ILE A 187 15.89 5.67 -30.14
C ILE A 187 15.24 5.75 -31.51
N PHE A 188 15.22 4.63 -32.25
CA PHE A 188 14.65 4.58 -33.59
C PHE A 188 13.18 5.03 -33.61
N TYR A 189 12.32 4.43 -32.77
CA TYR A 189 10.91 4.80 -32.76
C TYR A 189 10.67 6.23 -32.29
N ASN A 190 11.40 6.70 -31.26
CA ASN A 190 11.27 8.07 -30.80
C ASN A 190 11.65 9.09 -31.90
N LEU A 191 12.74 8.84 -32.64
CA LEU A 191 13.12 9.67 -33.79
C LEU A 191 12.03 9.68 -34.86
N VAL A 192 11.49 8.51 -35.20
CA VAL A 192 10.38 8.39 -36.16
C VAL A 192 9.19 9.24 -35.72
N TYR A 193 8.81 9.22 -34.44
CA TYR A 193 7.72 10.07 -33.93
C TYR A 193 8.06 11.55 -33.98
N HIS A 194 9.27 11.96 -33.58
CA HIS A 194 9.71 13.36 -33.62
C HIS A 194 9.71 13.92 -35.06
N ASP A 195 10.18 13.16 -36.04
CA ASP A 195 10.25 13.57 -37.44
C ASP A 195 8.85 13.73 -38.08
N HIS A 196 7.85 12.99 -37.57
CA HIS A 196 6.51 12.94 -38.16
C HIS A 196 5.42 13.63 -37.34
N VAL A 197 5.75 14.36 -36.27
CA VAL A 197 4.78 15.04 -35.39
C VAL A 197 3.75 15.84 -36.18
N SER A 198 4.20 16.72 -37.08
CA SER A 198 3.30 17.56 -37.87
C SER A 198 2.50 16.76 -38.90
N GLN A 199 3.14 15.81 -39.61
CA GLN A 199 2.49 15.00 -40.64
C GLN A 199 1.39 14.08 -40.09
N TRP A 200 1.59 13.55 -38.88
CA TRP A 200 0.66 12.67 -38.19
C TRP A 200 -0.29 13.39 -37.25
N GLN A 201 -0.25 14.73 -37.23
CA GLN A 201 -1.09 15.57 -36.37
C GLN A 201 -1.00 15.10 -34.92
N LEU A 202 0.23 14.97 -34.42
CA LEU A 202 0.53 14.70 -33.03
C LEU A 202 0.70 16.02 -32.30
N GLU A 203 0.21 16.09 -31.08
CA GLU A 203 0.31 17.28 -30.24
C GLU A 203 1.06 16.92 -28.96
N TYR A 204 2.10 17.68 -28.65
CA TYR A 204 2.85 17.50 -27.41
C TYR A 204 2.05 18.02 -26.21
N PRO A 205 2.17 17.39 -25.02
CA PRO A 205 2.82 16.11 -24.78
C PRO A 205 1.95 14.93 -25.25
N PHE A 206 2.59 13.88 -25.76
CA PHE A 206 1.89 12.64 -26.11
C PHE A 206 2.63 11.40 -25.64
N GLN A 207 1.87 10.33 -25.45
CA GLN A 207 2.40 9.05 -25.05
C GLN A 207 2.20 7.99 -26.14
N VAL A 208 3.24 7.22 -26.38
CA VAL A 208 3.22 6.02 -27.20
C VAL A 208 3.55 4.83 -26.32
N GLN A 209 2.71 3.79 -26.39
CA GLN A 209 2.96 2.53 -25.72
C GLN A 209 3.18 1.45 -26.78
N MET A 210 4.13 0.57 -26.54
CA MET A 210 4.42 -0.56 -27.40
C MET A 210 4.50 -1.82 -26.55
N ALA A 211 3.71 -2.82 -26.92
CA ALA A 211 3.68 -4.11 -26.25
C ALA A 211 4.05 -5.19 -27.27
N GLU A 212 5.04 -5.99 -26.96
CA GLU A 212 5.44 -7.15 -27.77
C GLU A 212 5.61 -8.38 -26.88
N GLY A 213 5.59 -9.55 -27.48
CA GLY A 213 5.79 -10.78 -26.74
C GLY A 213 5.27 -12.01 -27.47
N CYS A 214 5.15 -13.10 -26.73
CA CYS A 214 4.65 -14.37 -27.22
C CYS A 214 3.94 -15.12 -26.10
N GLY A 215 3.02 -16.00 -26.48
CA GLY A 215 2.31 -16.89 -25.56
C GLY A 215 2.50 -18.35 -25.95
N LEU A 216 2.72 -19.20 -24.95
CA LEU A 216 2.72 -20.66 -25.12
C LEU A 216 1.33 -21.21 -24.82
N TYR A 217 0.86 -22.08 -25.72
CA TYR A 217 -0.43 -22.72 -25.64
C TYR A 217 -0.24 -24.23 -25.66
N PHE A 218 -0.91 -24.94 -24.76
CA PHE A 218 -0.77 -26.40 -24.68
C PHE A 218 -1.13 -27.06 -26.02
N GLY A 219 -0.19 -27.87 -26.55
CA GLY A 219 -0.35 -28.59 -27.81
C GLY A 219 -0.46 -27.72 -29.06
N LYS A 220 -0.13 -26.42 -28.97
CA LYS A 220 -0.22 -25.46 -30.09
C LYS A 220 1.08 -24.70 -30.28
N PRO A 221 1.34 -24.17 -31.49
CA PRO A 221 2.48 -23.27 -31.72
C PRO A 221 2.40 -22.01 -30.84
N SER A 222 3.56 -21.44 -30.53
CA SER A 222 3.66 -20.14 -29.88
C SER A 222 2.99 -19.06 -30.74
N VAL A 223 2.23 -18.17 -30.10
CA VAL A 223 1.61 -17.03 -30.79
C VAL A 223 2.31 -15.76 -30.34
N GLY A 224 3.02 -15.15 -31.27
CA GLY A 224 3.68 -13.88 -31.10
C GLY A 224 2.78 -12.67 -31.37
N PHE A 225 3.08 -11.54 -30.75
CA PHE A 225 2.38 -10.29 -31.00
C PHE A 225 3.31 -9.08 -30.84
N MET A 226 2.99 -8.01 -31.56
CA MET A 226 3.52 -6.67 -31.30
C MET A 226 2.46 -5.64 -31.68
N GLN A 227 2.25 -4.68 -30.80
CA GLN A 227 1.21 -3.67 -30.90
C GLN A 227 1.76 -2.32 -30.46
N ILE A 228 1.30 -1.26 -31.11
CA ILE A 228 1.58 0.12 -30.74
C ILE A 228 0.26 0.82 -30.47
N ALA A 229 0.20 1.54 -29.37
CA ALA A 229 -0.89 2.42 -28.98
C ALA A 229 -0.41 3.87 -28.86
N TYR A 230 -1.29 4.80 -29.17
CA TYR A 230 -1.09 6.24 -29.05
C TYR A 230 -2.17 6.82 -28.14
N GLN A 231 -1.77 7.56 -27.10
CA GLN A 231 -2.68 8.11 -26.08
C GLN A 231 -3.66 7.05 -25.54
N GLY A 232 -3.16 5.85 -25.25
CA GLY A 232 -3.93 4.72 -24.74
C GLY A 232 -4.85 4.03 -25.76
N SER A 233 -4.83 4.43 -27.03
CA SER A 233 -5.67 3.84 -28.10
C SER A 233 -4.83 3.08 -29.12
N ASP A 234 -5.28 1.88 -29.51
CA ASP A 234 -4.60 1.04 -30.51
C ASP A 234 -4.34 1.81 -31.82
N LEU A 235 -3.08 1.81 -32.27
CA LEU A 235 -2.62 2.53 -33.46
C LEU A 235 -2.27 1.56 -34.60
N VAL A 236 -1.36 0.61 -34.36
CA VAL A 236 -0.95 -0.41 -35.34
C VAL A 236 -0.61 -1.73 -34.64
N SER A 237 -0.74 -2.84 -35.36
CA SER A 237 -0.31 -4.17 -34.92
C SER A 237 0.54 -4.85 -35.96
N PHE A 238 1.45 -5.73 -35.54
CA PHE A 238 2.34 -6.47 -36.41
C PHE A 238 1.88 -7.90 -36.60
N GLN A 239 1.73 -8.35 -37.85
CA GLN A 239 1.35 -9.71 -38.21
C GLN A 239 2.04 -10.12 -39.51
N ASN A 240 2.59 -11.34 -39.55
CA ASN A 240 3.20 -11.94 -40.74
C ASN A 240 4.16 -11.00 -41.48
N LYS A 241 5.14 -10.44 -40.76
CA LYS A 241 6.19 -9.53 -41.28
C LYS A 241 5.70 -8.14 -41.72
N SER A 242 4.43 -7.81 -41.48
CA SER A 242 3.84 -6.53 -41.89
C SER A 242 3.08 -5.87 -40.75
N TRP A 243 3.07 -4.54 -40.75
CA TRP A 243 2.22 -3.72 -39.89
C TRP A 243 0.83 -3.56 -40.50
N TRP A 244 -0.17 -3.50 -39.63
CA TRP A 244 -1.57 -3.32 -39.96
C TRP A 244 -2.15 -2.16 -39.15
N PRO A 245 -2.95 -1.27 -39.77
CA PRO A 245 -3.52 -0.14 -39.06
C PRO A 245 -4.69 -0.58 -38.17
N SER A 246 -4.77 -0.01 -36.97
CA SER A 246 -5.95 -0.16 -36.12
C SER A 246 -7.17 0.51 -36.78
N PRO A 247 -8.33 -0.16 -36.84
CA PRO A 247 -9.57 0.45 -37.34
C PRO A 247 -9.96 1.73 -36.59
N LYS A 248 -9.60 1.83 -35.30
CA LYS A 248 -9.89 2.99 -34.45
C LYS A 248 -8.91 4.15 -34.64
N GLY A 249 -7.74 3.90 -35.23
CA GLY A 249 -6.66 4.88 -35.34
C GLY A 249 -6.77 5.84 -36.53
N GLY A 250 -7.81 5.69 -37.38
CA GLY A 250 -8.13 6.59 -38.47
C GLY A 250 -6.99 6.82 -39.47
N ARG A 251 -6.91 8.03 -40.03
CA ARG A 251 -5.88 8.41 -41.02
C ARG A 251 -4.46 8.29 -40.48
N ARG A 252 -4.27 8.58 -39.18
CA ARG A 252 -2.97 8.50 -38.50
C ARG A 252 -2.43 7.06 -38.52
N ALA A 253 -3.26 6.09 -38.15
CA ALA A 253 -2.86 4.67 -38.19
C ALA A 253 -2.43 4.23 -39.59
N GLN A 254 -3.13 4.67 -40.64
CA GLN A 254 -2.78 4.36 -42.02
C GLN A 254 -1.42 4.94 -42.42
N GLN A 255 -1.15 6.21 -42.06
CA GLN A 255 0.13 6.86 -42.35
C GLN A 255 1.30 6.19 -41.61
N VAL A 256 1.12 5.90 -40.33
CA VAL A 256 2.11 5.19 -39.50
C VAL A 256 2.38 3.80 -40.06
N CYS A 257 1.32 3.03 -40.34
CA CYS A 257 1.40 1.71 -40.93
C CYS A 257 2.15 1.71 -42.27
N LYS A 258 1.85 2.67 -43.15
CA LYS A 258 2.54 2.82 -44.44
C LYS A 258 4.04 3.04 -44.26
N LEU A 259 4.44 3.93 -43.34
CA LEU A 259 5.84 4.20 -43.06
C LEU A 259 6.55 2.97 -42.48
N LEU A 260 5.98 2.34 -41.44
CA LEU A 260 6.60 1.20 -40.77
C LEU A 260 6.81 0.00 -41.71
N ASN A 261 5.93 -0.18 -42.69
CA ASN A 261 6.08 -1.23 -43.70
C ASN A 261 7.22 -0.98 -44.71
N GLN A 262 7.78 0.23 -44.79
CA GLN A 262 8.94 0.52 -45.64
C GLN A 262 10.25 -0.02 -45.04
N TYR A 263 10.30 -0.23 -43.72
CA TYR A 263 11.48 -0.74 -43.03
C TYR A 263 11.57 -2.27 -43.08
N HIS A 264 11.73 -2.84 -44.28
CA HIS A 264 11.69 -4.29 -44.50
C HIS A 264 12.68 -5.07 -43.62
N VAL A 265 13.92 -4.61 -43.49
CA VAL A 265 14.95 -5.27 -42.66
C VAL A 265 14.55 -5.28 -41.18
N VAL A 266 13.99 -4.17 -40.68
CA VAL A 266 13.50 -4.07 -39.30
C VAL A 266 12.34 -5.03 -39.08
N ASN A 267 11.40 -5.09 -40.03
CA ASN A 267 10.24 -5.99 -39.94
C ASN A 267 10.65 -7.47 -39.97
N LEU A 268 11.66 -7.86 -40.75
CA LEU A 268 12.21 -9.21 -40.72
C LEU A 268 12.83 -9.54 -39.35
N ARG A 269 13.57 -8.59 -38.74
CA ARG A 269 14.14 -8.77 -37.40
C ARG A 269 13.07 -8.89 -36.32
N ILE A 270 12.04 -8.04 -36.37
CA ILE A 270 10.88 -8.12 -35.46
C ILE A 270 10.21 -9.49 -35.57
N HIS A 271 10.00 -9.98 -36.80
CA HIS A 271 9.39 -11.28 -37.02
C HIS A 271 10.21 -12.43 -36.44
N SER A 272 11.53 -12.45 -36.65
CA SER A 272 12.40 -13.47 -36.06
C SER A 272 12.45 -13.36 -34.53
N HIS A 273 12.51 -12.14 -33.98
CA HIS A 273 12.49 -11.95 -32.52
C HIS A 273 11.21 -12.52 -31.89
N ILE A 274 10.05 -12.26 -32.50
CA ILE A 274 8.75 -12.68 -31.97
C ILE A 274 8.52 -14.19 -32.12
N ASN A 275 8.96 -14.80 -33.23
CA ASN A 275 8.65 -16.19 -33.55
C ASN A 275 9.76 -17.19 -33.21
N ASP A 276 11.01 -16.74 -33.08
CA ASP A 276 12.16 -17.60 -32.80
C ASP A 276 12.71 -17.32 -31.39
N PHE A 277 13.17 -16.09 -31.13
CA PHE A 277 13.81 -15.74 -29.85
C PHE A 277 12.85 -15.77 -28.67
N CYS A 278 11.69 -15.12 -28.79
CA CYS A 278 10.72 -15.01 -27.71
C CYS A 278 10.27 -16.37 -27.15
N PRO A 279 9.81 -17.36 -27.96
CA PRO A 279 9.42 -18.66 -27.43
C PRO A 279 10.59 -19.43 -26.83
N HIS A 280 11.80 -19.33 -27.42
CA HIS A 280 12.98 -19.96 -26.84
C HIS A 280 13.27 -19.42 -25.45
N TYR A 281 13.35 -18.08 -25.32
CA TYR A 281 13.61 -17.43 -24.04
C TYR A 281 12.50 -17.68 -23.02
N LEU A 282 11.23 -17.69 -23.44
CA LEU A 282 10.10 -18.02 -22.57
C LEU A 282 10.21 -19.45 -22.01
N LEU A 283 10.65 -20.42 -22.81
CA LEU A 283 10.89 -21.78 -22.31
C LEU A 283 12.04 -21.81 -21.29
N GLY A 284 13.14 -21.11 -21.54
CA GLY A 284 14.25 -20.99 -20.59
C GLY A 284 13.85 -20.33 -19.27
N LEU A 285 13.03 -19.28 -19.32
CA LEU A 285 12.44 -18.64 -18.13
C LEU A 285 11.56 -19.61 -17.32
N LEU A 286 10.74 -20.41 -18.00
CA LEU A 286 9.85 -21.36 -17.35
C LEU A 286 10.62 -22.50 -16.67
N ASP A 287 11.71 -22.97 -17.27
CA ASP A 287 12.56 -23.99 -16.67
C ASP A 287 13.35 -23.45 -15.48
N ALA A 288 14.06 -22.33 -15.67
CA ALA A 288 14.87 -21.70 -14.62
C ALA A 288 14.03 -21.20 -13.44
N GLY A 289 12.85 -20.64 -13.71
CA GLY A 289 11.93 -20.09 -12.72
C GLY A 289 10.97 -21.11 -12.11
N LYS A 290 11.03 -22.39 -12.50
CA LYS A 290 10.04 -23.42 -12.14
C LYS A 290 9.71 -23.46 -10.65
N ALA A 291 10.72 -23.46 -9.79
CA ALA A 291 10.52 -23.54 -8.33
C ALA A 291 9.76 -22.31 -7.79
N ASP A 292 10.11 -21.11 -8.26
CA ASP A 292 9.47 -19.88 -7.82
C ASP A 292 8.08 -19.70 -8.44
N LEU A 293 7.87 -20.10 -9.69
CA LEU A 293 6.57 -20.00 -10.38
C LEU A 293 5.55 -21.00 -9.85
N GLN A 294 6.01 -22.16 -9.39
CA GLN A 294 5.16 -23.21 -8.80
C GLN A 294 5.04 -23.08 -7.28
N ARG A 295 5.68 -22.08 -6.67
CA ARG A 295 5.60 -21.86 -5.21
C ARG A 295 4.15 -21.62 -4.79
N GLN A 296 3.82 -21.99 -3.58
CA GLN A 296 2.54 -21.71 -2.97
C GLN A 296 2.77 -20.96 -1.66
N VAL A 297 2.24 -19.74 -1.58
CA VAL A 297 2.35 -18.91 -0.38
C VAL A 297 0.97 -18.77 0.24
N ARG A 298 0.88 -19.08 1.54
CA ARG A 298 -0.36 -19.09 2.29
C ARG A 298 -0.83 -17.67 2.59
N PRO A 299 -2.10 -17.31 2.32
CA PRO A 299 -2.62 -16.01 2.68
C PRO A 299 -2.65 -15.81 4.20
N GLU A 300 -2.42 -14.57 4.60
CA GLU A 300 -2.88 -14.01 5.88
C GLU A 300 -4.19 -13.27 5.65
N ALA A 301 -5.12 -13.36 6.60
CA ALA A 301 -6.37 -12.63 6.53
C ALA A 301 -6.75 -12.04 7.87
N TRP A 302 -7.45 -10.90 7.83
CA TRP A 302 -7.97 -10.23 9.00
C TRP A 302 -9.23 -9.44 8.66
N LEU A 303 -10.04 -9.15 9.67
CA LEU A 303 -11.29 -8.41 9.53
C LEU A 303 -11.15 -6.99 10.07
N SER A 304 -11.81 -6.03 9.44
CA SER A 304 -11.92 -4.67 9.93
C SER A 304 -13.30 -4.07 9.64
N ALA A 305 -13.64 -3.00 10.37
CA ALA A 305 -14.81 -2.18 10.07
C ALA A 305 -14.39 -1.05 9.12
N GLY A 306 -15.04 -0.97 7.96
CA GLY A 306 -14.89 0.13 7.02
C GLY A 306 -15.74 1.35 7.38
N SER A 307 -15.63 2.41 6.57
CA SER A 307 -16.50 3.58 6.69
C SER A 307 -17.97 3.19 6.55
N SER A 308 -18.78 3.55 7.55
CA SER A 308 -20.21 3.25 7.54
C SER A 308 -20.90 3.92 6.36
N PRO A 309 -21.74 3.20 5.59
CA PRO A 309 -22.47 3.76 4.46
C PRO A 309 -23.68 4.60 4.89
N GLY A 310 -24.04 4.59 6.18
CA GLY A 310 -25.13 5.38 6.73
C GLY A 310 -25.55 4.95 8.14
N PRO A 311 -26.45 5.71 8.80
CA PRO A 311 -26.92 5.40 10.14
C PRO A 311 -27.46 3.96 10.24
N GLY A 312 -27.05 3.23 11.28
CA GLY A 312 -27.47 1.85 11.52
C GLY A 312 -26.89 0.80 10.57
N HIS A 313 -25.96 1.19 9.70
CA HIS A 313 -25.24 0.29 8.80
C HIS A 313 -23.75 0.21 9.16
N LEU A 314 -23.16 -0.93 8.84
CA LEU A 314 -21.75 -1.24 9.05
C LEU A 314 -21.19 -1.82 7.77
N ARG A 315 -20.03 -1.33 7.36
CA ARG A 315 -19.24 -1.93 6.28
C ARG A 315 -18.26 -2.91 6.90
N LEU A 316 -18.42 -4.18 6.62
CA LEU A 316 -17.46 -5.21 6.99
C LEU A 316 -16.40 -5.31 5.91
N VAL A 317 -15.15 -5.50 6.31
CA VAL A 317 -14.02 -5.62 5.38
C VAL A 317 -13.19 -6.84 5.76
N CYS A 318 -12.98 -7.72 4.79
CA CYS A 318 -12.06 -8.84 4.88
C CYS A 318 -10.83 -8.52 4.02
N HIS A 319 -9.67 -8.53 4.66
CA HIS A 319 -8.38 -8.33 4.01
C HIS A 319 -7.72 -9.68 3.82
N VAL A 320 -7.16 -9.94 2.66
CA VAL A 320 -6.41 -11.15 2.33
C VAL A 320 -5.11 -10.72 1.68
N SER A 321 -3.96 -11.06 2.27
CA SER A 321 -2.64 -10.63 1.81
C SER A 321 -1.66 -11.80 1.78
N GLY A 322 -0.57 -11.66 1.04
CA GLY A 322 0.52 -12.64 1.08
C GLY A 322 0.25 -13.92 0.31
N PHE A 323 -0.80 -13.99 -0.52
CA PHE A 323 -1.10 -15.20 -1.28
C PHE A 323 -0.39 -15.24 -2.64
N TYR A 324 0.01 -16.45 -3.04
CA TYR A 324 0.50 -16.76 -4.38
C TYR A 324 0.24 -18.24 -4.69
N PRO A 325 -0.25 -18.60 -5.89
CA PRO A 325 -0.46 -17.78 -7.08
C PRO A 325 -1.68 -16.83 -6.99
N LYS A 326 -1.89 -16.01 -8.01
CA LYS A 326 -2.95 -14.99 -8.06
C LYS A 326 -4.40 -15.52 -7.90
N PRO A 327 -4.78 -16.71 -8.42
CA PRO A 327 -6.14 -17.20 -8.30
C PRO A 327 -6.56 -17.45 -6.84
N VAL A 328 -7.53 -16.66 -6.35
CA VAL A 328 -8.08 -16.76 -5.00
C VAL A 328 -9.59 -16.58 -5.05
N TRP A 329 -10.32 -17.25 -4.15
CA TRP A 329 -11.74 -17.00 -3.91
C TRP A 329 -11.92 -16.49 -2.49
N VAL A 330 -12.67 -15.40 -2.32
CA VAL A 330 -12.92 -14.77 -1.02
C VAL A 330 -14.35 -14.30 -1.00
N SER A 331 -15.15 -14.70 -0.02
CA SER A 331 -16.53 -14.24 0.09
C SER A 331 -17.02 -14.12 1.51
N TRP A 332 -18.01 -13.26 1.72
CA TRP A 332 -18.73 -13.18 2.99
C TRP A 332 -19.81 -14.26 3.05
N MET A 333 -19.90 -14.92 4.20
CA MET A 333 -20.75 -16.08 4.43
C MET A 333 -21.61 -15.87 5.68
N ARG A 334 -22.84 -16.40 5.67
CA ARG A 334 -23.65 -16.64 6.86
C ARG A 334 -23.89 -18.14 6.96
N GLY A 335 -23.17 -18.81 7.85
CA GLY A 335 -23.05 -20.27 7.80
C GLY A 335 -22.47 -20.71 6.45
N GLU A 336 -23.22 -21.51 5.69
CA GLU A 336 -22.84 -21.96 4.34
C GLU A 336 -23.38 -21.07 3.21
N GLN A 337 -24.16 -20.03 3.53
CA GLN A 337 -24.77 -19.18 2.51
C GLN A 337 -23.87 -17.99 2.15
N GLU A 338 -23.46 -17.92 0.89
CA GLU A 338 -22.73 -16.79 0.32
C GLU A 338 -23.59 -15.52 0.28
N GLN A 339 -23.00 -14.39 0.69
CA GLN A 339 -23.67 -13.09 0.70
C GLN A 339 -23.53 -12.40 -0.67
N GLN A 340 -24.68 -12.19 -1.33
CA GLN A 340 -24.75 -11.59 -2.67
C GLN A 340 -24.31 -10.12 -2.74
N GLY A 341 -24.26 -9.42 -1.60
CA GLY A 341 -23.82 -8.01 -1.50
C GLY A 341 -22.31 -7.83 -1.40
N THR A 342 -21.54 -8.88 -1.67
CA THR A 342 -20.08 -8.87 -1.52
C THR A 342 -19.43 -8.02 -2.62
N LEU A 343 -18.71 -6.97 -2.20
CA LEU A 343 -18.01 -6.02 -3.06
C LEU A 343 -16.51 -6.32 -3.06
N TYR A 344 -15.97 -6.61 -4.23
CA TYR A 344 -14.56 -6.95 -4.44
C TYR A 344 -13.77 -5.71 -4.85
N SER A 345 -12.60 -5.52 -4.25
CA SER A 345 -11.59 -4.60 -4.79
C SER A 345 -10.84 -5.26 -5.94
N ASP A 346 -10.06 -4.46 -6.66
CA ASP A 346 -9.02 -5.01 -7.53
C ASP A 346 -8.00 -5.80 -6.68
N ILE A 347 -7.42 -6.85 -7.28
CA ILE A 347 -6.28 -7.58 -6.70
C ILE A 347 -5.03 -6.73 -6.92
N LEU A 348 -4.33 -6.40 -5.84
CA LEU A 348 -3.15 -5.54 -5.85
C LEU A 348 -1.87 -6.36 -5.65
N PRO A 349 -0.77 -6.04 -6.35
CA PRO A 349 0.51 -6.70 -6.14
C PRO A 349 1.23 -6.19 -4.89
N ASN A 350 1.86 -7.09 -4.15
CA ASN A 350 2.81 -6.77 -3.08
C ASN A 350 4.26 -6.72 -3.62
N THR A 351 5.16 -6.10 -2.86
CA THR A 351 6.58 -5.94 -3.25
C THR A 351 7.38 -7.24 -3.27
N ASP A 352 6.91 -8.26 -2.56
CA ASP A 352 7.50 -9.60 -2.48
C ASP A 352 6.99 -10.56 -3.57
N GLY A 353 6.17 -10.05 -4.51
CA GLY A 353 5.57 -10.85 -5.57
C GLY A 353 4.38 -11.70 -5.13
N THR A 354 3.80 -11.43 -3.95
CA THR A 354 2.49 -11.95 -3.54
C THR A 354 1.37 -10.96 -3.87
N TRP A 355 0.13 -11.31 -3.53
CA TRP A 355 -1.05 -10.52 -3.84
C TRP A 355 -1.80 -10.09 -2.59
N TYR A 356 -2.56 -9.00 -2.74
CA TYR A 356 -3.49 -8.46 -1.76
C TYR A 356 -4.87 -8.29 -2.38
N LEU A 357 -5.92 -8.63 -1.64
CA LEU A 357 -7.31 -8.46 -2.03
C LEU A 357 -8.14 -8.01 -0.82
N GLN A 358 -9.05 -7.07 -1.06
CA GLN A 358 -10.02 -6.62 -0.08
C GLN A 358 -11.44 -6.95 -0.55
N VAL A 359 -12.23 -7.53 0.35
CA VAL A 359 -13.62 -7.88 0.09
C VAL A 359 -14.51 -7.29 1.16
N SER A 360 -15.48 -6.49 0.76
CA SER A 360 -16.36 -5.75 1.68
C SER A 360 -17.82 -6.14 1.56
N LEU A 361 -18.58 -5.96 2.63
CA LEU A 361 -20.02 -6.22 2.68
C LEU A 361 -20.70 -5.15 3.53
N ASP A 362 -21.72 -4.51 2.96
CA ASP A 362 -22.55 -3.55 3.68
C ASP A 362 -23.75 -4.27 4.31
N VAL A 363 -23.88 -4.16 5.62
CA VAL A 363 -24.98 -4.79 6.38
C VAL A 363 -25.56 -3.83 7.41
N LYS A 364 -26.78 -4.11 7.87
CA LYS A 364 -27.31 -3.45 9.07
C LYS A 364 -26.51 -3.91 10.29
N SER A 365 -26.18 -3.01 11.21
CA SER A 365 -25.32 -3.33 12.36
C SER A 365 -25.86 -4.47 13.23
N LYS A 366 -27.19 -4.64 13.31
CA LYS A 366 -27.85 -5.72 14.05
C LYS A 366 -27.71 -7.09 13.38
N GLU A 367 -27.49 -7.12 12.06
CA GLU A 367 -27.38 -8.32 11.25
C GLU A 367 -25.91 -8.76 11.10
N ALA A 368 -24.94 -7.99 11.59
CA ALA A 368 -23.52 -8.30 11.45
C ALA A 368 -23.11 -9.60 12.19
N ALA A 369 -23.84 -9.99 13.23
CA ALA A 369 -23.56 -11.19 14.00
C ALA A 369 -23.78 -12.47 13.15
N GLY A 370 -22.86 -13.43 13.31
CA GLY A 370 -22.88 -14.71 12.60
C GLY A 370 -22.39 -14.64 11.15
N LEU A 371 -21.86 -13.50 10.71
CA LEU A 371 -21.15 -13.40 9.44
C LEU A 371 -19.71 -13.87 9.59
N SER A 372 -19.16 -14.41 8.52
CA SER A 372 -17.76 -14.82 8.42
C SER A 372 -17.19 -14.52 7.04
N CYS A 373 -15.90 -14.28 6.95
CA CYS A 373 -15.18 -14.25 5.69
C CYS A 373 -14.56 -15.63 5.44
N ARG A 374 -14.81 -16.20 4.26
CA ARG A 374 -14.24 -17.48 3.85
C ARG A 374 -13.27 -17.25 2.68
N VAL A 375 -12.05 -17.76 2.84
CA VAL A 375 -10.97 -17.64 1.87
C VAL A 375 -10.58 -19.02 1.39
N ARG A 376 -10.50 -19.18 0.07
CA ARG A 376 -10.06 -20.41 -0.58
C ARG A 376 -8.94 -20.10 -1.56
N HIS A 377 -7.87 -20.88 -1.45
CA HIS A 377 -6.65 -20.68 -2.20
C HIS A 377 -5.91 -22.03 -2.32
N SER A 378 -5.20 -22.25 -3.43
CA SER A 378 -4.52 -23.53 -3.71
C SER A 378 -3.52 -23.92 -2.60
N SER A 379 -2.83 -22.94 -2.02
CA SER A 379 -1.88 -23.14 -0.92
C SER A 379 -2.50 -23.65 0.39
N LEU A 380 -3.82 -23.64 0.50
CA LEU A 380 -4.52 -24.10 1.70
C LEU A 380 -4.80 -25.61 1.67
N GLY A 381 -4.47 -26.31 0.58
CA GLY A 381 -4.62 -27.76 0.51
C GLY A 381 -6.06 -28.24 0.68
N GLY A 382 -7.04 -27.44 0.24
CA GLY A 382 -8.47 -27.73 0.38
C GLY A 382 -9.09 -27.35 1.74
N GLN A 383 -8.31 -26.75 2.65
CA GLN A 383 -8.82 -26.25 3.94
C GLN A 383 -9.17 -24.77 3.86
N ASP A 384 -10.45 -24.46 3.76
CA ASP A 384 -10.92 -23.08 3.75
C ASP A 384 -10.49 -22.33 5.02
N MET A 385 -9.97 -21.12 4.87
CA MET A 385 -9.70 -20.23 6.00
C MET A 385 -10.98 -19.43 6.29
N VAL A 386 -11.49 -19.53 7.53
CA VAL A 386 -12.75 -18.90 7.93
C VAL A 386 -12.52 -17.96 9.11
N LEU A 387 -12.84 -16.67 8.93
CA LEU A 387 -12.74 -15.64 9.95
C LEU A 387 -14.14 -15.21 10.35
N HIS A 388 -14.50 -15.37 11.62
CA HIS A 388 -15.82 -14.97 12.12
C HIS A 388 -15.82 -13.49 12.51
N TRP A 389 -16.88 -12.78 12.14
CA TRP A 389 -17.06 -11.40 12.55
C TRP A 389 -17.45 -11.35 14.03
N GLU A 390 -16.51 -10.92 14.86
CA GLU A 390 -16.77 -10.59 16.25
C GLU A 390 -17.09 -9.10 16.33
N GLN A 391 -18.27 -8.76 16.86
CA GLN A 391 -18.54 -7.37 17.20
C GLN A 391 -17.51 -6.95 18.25
N PRO A 392 -16.79 -5.83 18.07
CA PRO A 392 -15.95 -5.31 19.12
C PRO A 392 -16.84 -4.99 20.32
N HIS A 393 -16.85 -5.88 21.30
CA HIS A 393 -17.41 -5.59 22.61
C HIS A 393 -16.63 -4.39 23.12
N SER A 394 -17.31 -3.30 23.45
CA SER A 394 -16.67 -2.14 24.04
C SER A 394 -16.01 -2.59 25.33
N MET A 395 -14.71 -2.90 25.28
CA MET A 395 -13.92 -3.24 26.46
C MET A 395 -14.03 -2.11 27.49
N GLY A 396 -14.25 -0.87 27.03
CA GLY A 396 -14.56 0.28 27.88
C GLY A 396 -15.85 0.14 28.68
N LEU A 397 -16.93 -0.44 28.11
CA LEU A 397 -18.17 -0.70 28.86
C LEU A 397 -17.99 -1.82 29.87
N VAL A 398 -17.25 -2.88 29.54
CA VAL A 398 -16.98 -3.98 30.49
C VAL A 398 -16.10 -3.48 31.64
N LEU A 399 -15.05 -2.70 31.35
CA LEU A 399 -14.22 -2.07 32.37
C LEU A 399 -15.02 -1.09 33.24
N LEU A 400 -15.91 -0.28 32.66
CA LEU A 400 -16.80 0.60 33.44
C LEU A 400 -17.73 -0.19 34.38
N VAL A 401 -18.35 -1.25 33.88
CA VAL A 401 -19.30 -2.07 34.66
C VAL A 401 -18.60 -2.84 35.79
N VAL A 402 -17.32 -3.20 35.65
CA VAL A 402 -16.56 -3.94 36.68
C VAL A 402 -15.82 -3.02 37.65
N ILE A 403 -15.17 -1.96 37.15
CA ILE A 403 -14.32 -1.07 37.96
C ILE A 403 -15.17 -0.16 38.85
N VAL A 404 -16.28 0.39 38.33
CA VAL A 404 -17.10 1.35 39.09
C VAL A 404 -17.69 0.72 40.37
N PRO A 405 -18.29 -0.50 40.34
CA PRO A 405 -18.76 -1.14 41.56
C PRO A 405 -17.64 -1.51 42.54
N LEU A 406 -16.48 -1.95 42.04
CA LEU A 406 -15.33 -2.30 42.89
C LEU A 406 -14.81 -1.08 43.67
N VAL A 407 -14.72 0.09 43.01
CA VAL A 407 -14.32 1.34 43.68
C VAL A 407 -15.35 1.78 44.70
N LEU A 408 -16.65 1.66 44.40
CA LEU A 408 -17.72 1.98 45.35
C LEU A 408 -17.69 1.05 46.57
N LEU A 409 -17.49 -0.25 46.37
CA LEU A 409 -17.36 -1.24 47.46
C LEU A 409 -16.12 -0.99 48.32
N ALA A 410 -14.98 -0.68 47.71
CA ALA A 410 -13.77 -0.31 48.43
C ALA A 410 -13.96 0.98 49.26
N GLY A 411 -14.63 1.98 48.68
CA GLY A 411 -14.99 3.22 49.37
C GLY A 411 -15.93 3.00 50.55
N LEU A 412 -16.95 2.14 50.38
CA LEU A 412 -17.88 1.73 51.44
C LEU A 412 -17.16 0.99 52.57
N ALA A 413 -16.31 0.01 52.24
CA ALA A 413 -15.53 -0.74 53.22
C ALA A 413 -14.58 0.19 54.00
N TRP A 414 -13.90 1.12 53.32
CA TRP A 414 -13.06 2.13 53.95
C TRP A 414 -13.85 3.05 54.89
N TRP A 415 -15.02 3.51 54.45
CA TRP A 415 -15.90 4.38 55.24
C TRP A 415 -16.43 3.68 56.50
N LEU A 416 -16.87 2.42 56.36
CA LEU A 416 -17.29 1.58 57.48
C LEU A 416 -16.13 1.33 58.46
N TRP A 417 -14.92 1.05 57.95
CA TRP A 417 -13.73 0.88 58.78
C TRP A 417 -13.38 2.15 59.56
N LYS A 418 -13.48 3.32 58.93
CA LYS A 418 -13.25 4.62 59.58
C LYS A 418 -14.30 4.92 60.65
N ARG A 419 -15.58 4.61 60.39
CA ARG A 419 -16.66 4.75 61.40
C ARG A 419 -16.45 3.81 62.58
N TRP A 420 -16.01 2.58 62.34
CA TRP A 420 -15.74 1.61 63.41
C TRP A 420 -14.56 2.02 64.29
N LYS A 421 -13.49 2.58 63.70
CA LYS A 421 -12.38 3.19 64.46
C LYS A 421 -12.78 4.44 65.25
N ALA A 422 -13.73 5.25 64.76
CA ALA A 422 -14.17 6.44 65.47
C ALA A 422 -15.05 6.13 66.70
N HIS A 423 -15.73 4.98 66.73
CA HIS A 423 -16.55 4.53 67.85
C HIS A 423 -15.74 3.99 69.04
N TRP A 424 -14.46 3.66 68.83
CA TRP A 424 -13.55 3.11 69.85
C TRP A 424 -12.42 4.09 70.24
N ARG A 425 -12.71 5.39 70.42
CA ARG A 425 -11.82 6.24 71.24
C ARG A 425 -12.21 6.11 72.71
N PRO A 426 -11.34 5.59 73.60
CA PRO A 426 -11.55 5.69 75.04
C PRO A 426 -11.39 7.16 75.45
N GLN A 427 -12.32 7.66 76.26
CA GLN A 427 -12.24 8.95 76.94
C GLN A 427 -11.38 8.76 78.20
N CYS A 428 -10.19 9.36 78.24
CA CYS A 428 -9.38 9.41 79.46
C CYS A 428 -9.82 10.61 80.30
N THR A 429 -10.33 10.34 81.49
CA THR A 429 -10.68 11.29 82.55
C THR A 429 -9.44 11.75 83.32
N ASP A 430 -9.34 13.07 83.52
CA ASP A 430 -8.43 13.73 84.46
C ASP A 430 -8.65 13.26 85.91
N PHE A 431 -7.57 13.14 86.68
CA PHE A 431 -7.60 13.10 88.15
C PHE A 431 -6.45 13.98 88.72
N PRO A 432 -6.73 14.85 89.71
CA PRO A 432 -5.72 15.64 90.43
C PRO A 432 -5.43 15.11 91.86
N SER A 433 -4.20 15.29 92.35
CA SER A 433 -3.81 15.28 93.78
C SER A 433 -2.35 15.77 93.87
N GLU A 434 -2.00 16.95 94.39
CA GLU A 434 -1.99 17.52 95.76
C GLU A 434 -0.54 17.59 96.31
N GLN A 435 -0.31 18.53 97.22
CA GLN A 435 0.91 19.28 97.52
C GLN A 435 2.12 18.55 98.14
N GLU A 436 3.30 19.13 97.85
CA GLU A 436 4.57 19.32 98.58
C GLU A 436 4.60 19.07 100.12
N PRO A 437 5.78 18.94 100.82
CA PRO A 437 7.03 19.71 100.58
C PRO A 437 8.41 19.08 100.94
N SER A 438 9.46 19.84 100.56
CA SER A 438 10.77 20.06 101.24
C SER A 438 11.95 19.06 101.11
N SER A 439 13.00 19.58 100.44
CA SER A 439 14.46 19.32 100.57
C SER A 439 14.97 19.40 102.03
N PRO A 440 16.18 18.89 102.44
CA PRO A 440 17.47 19.12 101.76
C PRO A 440 18.63 18.10 101.91
N ALA A 441 19.71 18.40 101.17
CA ALA A 441 21.14 18.06 101.39
C ALA A 441 21.56 16.58 101.24
N SER A 442 22.81 16.18 100.98
CA SER A 442 24.04 16.69 100.35
C SER A 442 25.06 15.55 100.52
N SER A 443 26.09 15.47 99.66
CA SER A 443 27.28 14.58 99.76
C SER A 443 27.04 13.10 99.38
N THR A 444 27.95 12.33 98.77
CA THR A 444 29.33 12.51 98.31
C THR A 444 29.76 11.17 97.68
N TYR A 445 30.43 11.21 96.51
CA TYR A 445 31.46 10.25 95.99
C TYR A 445 31.08 8.75 95.85
N LEU A 446 31.34 8.03 94.75
CA LEU A 446 32.65 7.64 94.22
C LEU A 446 32.42 6.76 92.97
N ASN A 447 33.26 6.94 91.96
CA ASN A 447 33.54 5.99 90.87
C ASN A 447 34.52 4.92 91.40
N PRO A 448 34.51 3.66 90.93
CA PRO A 448 35.40 3.26 89.83
C PRO A 448 34.73 2.25 88.87
N ALA A 449 34.94 2.30 87.56
CA ALA A 449 36.12 1.89 86.78
C ALA A 449 36.33 0.36 86.66
N GLN A 450 36.71 0.00 85.43
CA GLN A 450 37.35 -1.23 84.95
C GLN A 450 36.41 -2.43 84.67
N HIS A 451 36.49 -3.09 83.51
CA HIS A 451 37.62 -3.27 82.60
C HIS A 451 37.19 -3.42 81.13
#